data_AF-A0A078A7Y3-F1
#
_entry.id   AF-A0A078A7Y3-F1
#
_cell.length_a   1.000
_cell.length_b   1.000
_cell.length_c   1.000
_cell.angle_alpha   90.00
_cell.angle_beta   90.00
_cell.angle_gamma   90.00
#
_symmetry.space_group_name_H-M   'P 1'
#
loop_
_entity.id
_entity.type
_entity.pdbx_description
1 polymer ?
#
loop_
_entity_poly.entity_id
_entity_poly.type
_entity_poly.pdbx_seq_one_letter_code
_entity_poly.pdbx_strand_id
1 'polypeptide(L)'
;MGLCCSAAGAQDQEHLSQKRDQKIIQHVEDYTLPHGSLKLSVHNCVLKGPVTADSGWACDGRKIFEKCQGGITDFYQTAGKKKYNCAEHDFDLCFECCQYVYKNEKICEASKQKWSGFWLQGQSKGEMKFEKLLITKNTVFGNGEDSIGTFIISGKVHENNQTLGFRKQYLGKHLVTYTGGISNQGKTVQGDWDIGGSTTGKFELNCQ
;
A
#
# COMPACT_ATOMS: atom_id res chain seq x y z
N MET A 1 20.38 49.46 -6.07
CA MET A 1 20.28 48.29 -6.95
C MET A 1 20.30 47.05 -6.08
N GLY A 2 19.11 46.56 -5.72
CA GLY A 2 18.97 45.39 -4.83
C GLY A 2 19.08 44.10 -5.63
N LEU A 3 19.99 43.22 -5.21
CA LEU A 3 20.18 41.89 -5.78
C LEU A 3 19.01 40.99 -5.41
N CYS A 4 18.31 40.47 -6.42
CA CYS A 4 17.48 39.27 -6.32
C CYS A 4 18.40 38.05 -6.35
N CYS A 5 18.39 37.23 -5.30
CA CYS A 5 19.00 35.91 -5.33
C CYS A 5 18.05 34.85 -4.74
N SER A 6 17.85 33.80 -5.54
CA SER A 6 17.66 32.40 -5.12
C SER A 6 16.25 31.89 -4.83
N ALA A 7 15.50 31.61 -5.90
CA ALA A 7 14.41 30.61 -5.91
C ALA A 7 14.75 29.33 -6.73
N ALA A 8 15.92 29.27 -7.36
CA ALA A 8 16.27 28.21 -8.32
C ALA A 8 16.68 26.85 -7.67
N GLY A 9 17.03 26.82 -6.38
CA GLY A 9 17.59 25.61 -5.75
C GLY A 9 16.56 24.54 -5.34
N ALA A 10 15.31 24.91 -5.08
CA ALA A 10 14.29 23.98 -4.58
C ALA A 10 13.64 23.16 -5.70
N GLN A 11 13.42 23.77 -6.87
CA GLN A 11 12.79 23.12 -8.01
C GLN A 11 13.67 22.01 -8.63
N ASP A 12 14.99 22.19 -8.64
CA ASP A 12 15.93 21.22 -9.21
C ASP A 12 16.09 19.96 -8.34
N GLN A 13 16.09 20.07 -7.01
CA GLN A 13 16.18 18.91 -6.12
C GLN A 13 14.91 18.05 -6.14
N GLU A 14 13.75 18.68 -6.28
CA GLU A 14 12.44 18.03 -6.33
C GLU A 14 12.22 17.26 -7.65
N HIS A 15 12.63 17.87 -8.78
CA HIS A 15 12.60 17.21 -10.08
C HIS A 15 13.55 15.99 -10.13
N LEU A 16 14.68 16.04 -9.41
CA LEU A 16 15.61 14.91 -9.28
C LEU A 16 15.10 13.78 -8.39
N SER A 17 14.36 14.07 -7.30
CA SER A 17 13.74 13.04 -6.45
C SER A 17 12.63 12.30 -7.20
N GLN A 18 11.76 13.04 -7.89
CA GLN A 18 10.67 12.46 -8.69
C GLN A 18 11.21 11.64 -9.87
N LYS A 19 12.29 12.10 -10.53
CA LYS A 19 13.00 11.32 -11.57
C LYS A 19 13.72 10.09 -11.01
N ARG A 20 14.21 10.13 -9.77
CA ARG A 20 14.85 8.97 -9.09
C ARG A 20 13.82 7.91 -8.72
N ASP A 21 12.67 8.28 -8.18
CA ASP A 21 11.58 7.35 -7.90
C ASP A 21 11.07 6.71 -9.20
N GLN A 22 10.98 7.48 -10.30
CA GLN A 22 10.69 6.93 -11.64
C GLN A 22 11.76 5.95 -12.14
N LYS A 23 13.05 6.20 -11.87
CA LYS A 23 14.15 5.30 -12.25
C LYS A 23 14.17 4.01 -11.41
N ILE A 24 13.77 4.08 -10.13
CA ILE A 24 13.53 2.89 -9.29
C ILE A 24 12.36 2.07 -9.84
N ILE A 25 11.31 2.71 -10.38
CA ILE A 25 10.15 2.04 -10.98
C ILE A 25 10.49 1.42 -12.35
N GLN A 26 11.39 2.03 -13.13
CA GLN A 26 11.75 1.56 -14.49
C GLN A 26 12.74 0.37 -14.53
N HIS A 27 13.49 0.09 -13.46
CA HIS A 27 14.49 -0.99 -13.45
C HIS A 27 14.01 -2.32 -12.84
N VAL A 28 12.71 -2.57 -12.93
CA VAL A 28 12.02 -3.64 -12.20
C VAL A 28 11.51 -4.71 -13.15
N GLU A 29 12.41 -5.33 -13.90
CA GLU A 29 12.04 -6.31 -14.91
C GLU A 29 12.09 -7.76 -14.43
N ASP A 30 12.42 -8.05 -13.16
CA ASP A 30 12.34 -9.44 -12.69
C ASP A 30 12.07 -9.58 -11.18
N TYR A 31 10.85 -9.25 -10.74
CA TYR A 31 10.38 -9.71 -9.42
C TYR A 31 9.92 -11.17 -9.48
N THR A 32 10.88 -12.03 -9.78
CA THR A 32 10.71 -13.47 -9.58
C THR A 32 10.55 -13.73 -8.09
N LEU A 33 9.41 -14.34 -7.71
CA LEU A 33 9.16 -14.70 -6.33
C LEU A 33 9.97 -15.94 -5.93
N PRO A 34 10.47 -16.01 -4.68
CA PRO A 34 11.24 -17.15 -4.20
C PRO A 34 10.37 -18.42 -4.09
N HIS A 35 10.90 -19.56 -4.54
CA HIS A 35 10.29 -20.86 -4.25
C HIS A 35 10.57 -21.28 -2.80
N GLY A 36 9.67 -22.08 -2.23
CA GLY A 36 9.77 -22.63 -0.89
C GLY A 36 9.14 -21.73 0.17
N SER A 37 9.80 -20.64 0.55
CA SER A 37 9.38 -19.77 1.66
C SER A 37 9.32 -18.30 1.24
N LEU A 38 8.21 -17.64 1.53
CA LEU A 38 8.00 -16.23 1.23
C LEU A 38 7.34 -15.51 2.42
N LYS A 39 8.04 -14.54 3.00
CA LYS A 39 7.51 -13.65 4.03
C LYS A 39 7.03 -12.36 3.38
N LEU A 40 5.80 -11.96 3.68
CA LEU A 40 5.16 -10.71 3.21
C LEU A 40 4.48 -10.02 4.39
N SER A 41 4.32 -8.69 4.32
CA SER A 41 3.66 -7.87 5.37
C SER A 41 2.15 -8.10 5.48
N VAL A 42 1.54 -8.74 4.49
CA VAL A 42 0.09 -9.06 4.49
C VAL A 42 -0.28 -10.27 5.34
N HIS A 43 0.69 -10.96 5.95
CA HIS A 43 0.44 -12.12 6.80
C HIS A 43 1.57 -12.34 7.83
N ASN A 44 1.21 -12.79 9.03
CA ASN A 44 2.18 -12.94 10.13
C ASN A 44 3.07 -14.18 10.00
N CYS A 45 2.66 -15.22 9.28
CA CYS A 45 3.51 -16.39 9.02
C CYS A 45 4.31 -16.27 7.72
N VAL A 46 5.24 -17.22 7.56
CA VAL A 46 5.95 -17.47 6.29
C VAL A 46 5.04 -18.30 5.39
N LEU A 47 4.74 -17.80 4.19
CA LEU A 47 3.96 -18.53 3.21
C LEU A 47 4.83 -19.55 2.48
N LYS A 48 4.23 -20.66 2.05
CA LYS A 48 4.87 -21.73 1.27
C LYS A 48 4.35 -21.75 -0.15
N GLY A 49 5.23 -21.86 -1.14
CA GLY A 49 4.84 -21.81 -2.54
C GLY A 49 6.00 -21.48 -3.49
N PRO A 50 5.72 -21.19 -4.77
CA PRO A 50 4.41 -21.30 -5.39
C PRO A 50 4.03 -22.78 -5.60
N VAL A 51 2.79 -23.14 -5.32
CA VAL A 51 2.19 -24.43 -5.68
C VAL A 51 1.03 -24.21 -6.64
N THR A 52 0.84 -25.09 -7.61
CA THR A 52 -0.36 -25.08 -8.46
C THR A 52 -1.48 -25.82 -7.74
N ALA A 53 -2.65 -25.20 -7.61
CA ALA A 53 -3.82 -25.82 -7.01
C ALA A 53 -5.08 -25.42 -7.78
N ASP A 54 -5.81 -26.40 -8.30
CA ASP A 54 -6.84 -26.13 -9.31
C ASP A 54 -8.17 -25.64 -8.72
N SER A 55 -8.63 -26.15 -7.58
CA SER A 55 -9.92 -25.74 -7.01
C SER A 55 -10.00 -25.94 -5.50
N GLY A 56 -11.08 -25.46 -4.87
CA GLY A 56 -11.31 -25.58 -3.43
C GLY A 56 -10.68 -24.49 -2.56
N TRP A 57 -10.04 -23.48 -3.16
CA TRP A 57 -9.48 -22.34 -2.45
C TRP A 57 -9.83 -21.03 -3.14
N ALA A 58 -9.62 -19.92 -2.44
CA ALA A 58 -9.79 -18.59 -3.01
C ALA A 58 -8.82 -17.61 -2.37
N CYS A 59 -8.31 -16.66 -3.16
CA CYS A 59 -7.26 -15.74 -2.73
C CYS A 59 -7.75 -14.79 -1.61
N ASP A 60 -7.04 -14.73 -0.48
CA ASP A 60 -7.31 -13.79 0.61
C ASP A 60 -6.97 -12.33 0.25
N GLY A 61 -6.23 -12.13 -0.86
CA GLY A 61 -6.04 -10.80 -1.44
C GLY A 61 -7.36 -10.09 -1.76
N ARG A 62 -8.46 -10.84 -1.95
CA ARG A 62 -9.82 -10.28 -2.09
C ARG A 62 -10.30 -9.52 -0.85
N LYS A 63 -9.86 -9.94 0.33
CA LYS A 63 -10.22 -9.33 1.63
C LYS A 63 -9.25 -8.21 2.01
N ILE A 64 -8.00 -8.30 1.54
CA ILE A 64 -6.93 -7.36 1.92
C ILE A 64 -6.86 -6.15 0.98
N PHE A 65 -6.95 -6.38 -0.32
CA PHE A 65 -6.86 -5.34 -1.33
C PHE A 65 -8.24 -4.90 -1.80
N GLU A 66 -8.29 -3.90 -2.67
CA GLU A 66 -9.51 -3.55 -3.41
C GLU A 66 -10.09 -4.75 -4.17
N LYS A 67 -9.20 -5.58 -4.74
CA LYS A 67 -9.51 -6.84 -5.42
C LYS A 67 -8.30 -7.77 -5.46
N CYS A 68 -8.54 -9.05 -5.70
CA CYS A 68 -7.46 -9.98 -6.08
C CYS A 68 -6.80 -9.54 -7.39
N GLN A 69 -5.47 -9.44 -7.38
CA GLN A 69 -4.69 -9.04 -8.56
C GLN A 69 -4.70 -10.13 -9.64
N GLY A 70 -4.86 -11.40 -9.26
CA GLY A 70 -4.99 -12.53 -10.19
C GLY A 70 -6.40 -12.76 -10.73
N GLY A 71 -7.37 -11.91 -10.37
CA GLY A 71 -8.75 -11.96 -10.86
C GLY A 71 -9.67 -12.97 -10.16
N ILE A 72 -9.19 -13.70 -9.15
CA ILE A 72 -10.00 -14.64 -8.37
C ILE A 72 -10.97 -13.84 -7.50
N THR A 73 -12.28 -14.02 -7.70
CA THR A 73 -13.34 -13.37 -6.90
C THR A 73 -13.98 -14.33 -5.92
N ASP A 74 -13.97 -15.63 -6.19
CA ASP A 74 -14.55 -16.65 -5.31
C ASP A 74 -13.84 -18.02 -5.39
N PHE A 75 -14.32 -18.99 -4.62
CA PHE A 75 -13.89 -20.39 -4.66
C PHE A 75 -14.15 -21.02 -6.04
N TYR A 76 -13.39 -22.07 -6.34
CA TYR A 76 -13.53 -22.87 -7.58
C TYR A 76 -13.22 -22.11 -8.88
N GLN A 77 -12.46 -21.01 -8.82
CA GLN A 77 -12.02 -20.20 -9.97
C GLN A 77 -10.51 -20.31 -10.24
N THR A 78 -9.85 -21.31 -9.69
CA THR A 78 -8.40 -21.33 -9.51
C THR A 78 -7.68 -22.35 -10.40
N ALA A 79 -8.33 -22.87 -11.45
CA ALA A 79 -7.74 -23.90 -12.31
C ALA A 79 -6.41 -23.39 -12.90
N GLY A 80 -5.33 -24.15 -12.70
CA GLY A 80 -3.97 -23.78 -13.12
C GLY A 80 -3.36 -22.58 -12.41
N LYS A 81 -4.01 -22.01 -11.38
CA LYS A 81 -3.47 -20.87 -10.63
C LYS A 81 -2.41 -21.32 -9.63
N LYS A 82 -1.31 -20.57 -9.59
CA LYS A 82 -0.26 -20.71 -8.58
C LYS A 82 -0.63 -19.92 -7.33
N LYS A 83 -0.32 -20.46 -6.16
CA LYS A 83 -0.52 -19.80 -4.86
C LYS A 83 0.66 -19.98 -3.92
N TYR A 84 0.75 -19.06 -2.96
CA TYR A 84 1.48 -19.25 -1.71
C TYR A 84 0.47 -19.39 -0.59
N ASN A 85 0.69 -20.35 0.30
CA ASN A 85 -0.24 -20.64 1.38
C ASN A 85 0.42 -20.68 2.77
N CYS A 86 -0.36 -20.36 3.79
CA CYS A 86 -0.07 -20.69 5.18
C CYS A 86 -1.12 -21.70 5.65
N ALA A 87 -0.70 -22.93 5.88
CA ALA A 87 -1.60 -24.00 6.33
C ALA A 87 -2.16 -23.76 7.75
N GLU A 88 -1.41 -23.07 8.61
CA GLU A 88 -1.80 -22.80 10.00
C GLU A 88 -3.01 -21.87 10.11
N HIS A 89 -3.12 -20.90 9.19
CA HIS A 89 -4.14 -19.86 9.23
C HIS A 89 -5.16 -19.97 8.10
N ASP A 90 -5.12 -21.07 7.33
CA ASP A 90 -5.90 -21.25 6.09
C ASP A 90 -5.86 -20.00 5.19
N PHE A 91 -4.64 -19.51 4.95
CA PHE A 91 -4.42 -18.26 4.25
C PHE A 91 -3.75 -18.51 2.91
N ASP A 92 -4.38 -18.06 1.82
CA ASP A 92 -3.95 -18.29 0.46
C ASP A 92 -3.80 -16.98 -0.32
N LEU A 93 -2.63 -16.74 -0.91
CA LEU A 93 -2.45 -15.69 -1.91
C LEU A 93 -2.09 -16.27 -3.26
N CYS A 94 -2.81 -15.85 -4.29
CA CYS A 94 -2.41 -16.15 -5.65
C CYS A 94 -1.07 -15.48 -5.99
N PHE A 95 -0.37 -16.04 -6.96
CA PHE A 95 0.95 -15.59 -7.38
C PHE A 95 0.98 -14.08 -7.69
N GLU A 96 -0.02 -13.56 -8.40
CA GLU A 96 -0.13 -12.15 -8.78
C GLU A 96 -0.31 -11.23 -7.56
N CYS A 97 -1.05 -11.66 -6.53
CA CYS A 97 -1.15 -10.93 -5.27
C CYS A 97 0.17 -10.93 -4.50
N CYS A 98 0.88 -12.05 -4.46
CA CYS A 98 2.21 -12.12 -3.87
C CYS A 98 3.20 -11.19 -4.61
N GLN A 99 3.17 -11.19 -5.94
CA GLN A 99 4.01 -10.31 -6.75
C GLN A 99 3.71 -8.85 -6.47
N TYR A 100 2.43 -8.48 -6.38
CA TYR A 100 2.02 -7.12 -6.04
C TYR A 100 2.59 -6.67 -4.69
N VAL A 101 2.45 -7.47 -3.64
CA VAL A 101 2.97 -7.12 -2.31
C VAL A 101 4.50 -7.06 -2.33
N TYR A 102 5.16 -8.10 -2.83
CA TYR A 102 6.62 -8.18 -2.88
C TYR A 102 7.22 -6.99 -3.65
N LYS A 103 6.66 -6.68 -4.82
CA LYS A 103 7.05 -5.51 -5.62
C LYS A 103 6.99 -4.23 -4.81
N ASN A 104 5.85 -3.95 -4.21
CA ASN A 104 5.66 -2.69 -3.51
C ASN A 104 6.47 -2.62 -2.21
N GLU A 105 6.72 -3.73 -1.53
CA GLU A 105 7.66 -3.79 -0.40
C GLU A 105 9.08 -3.43 -0.83
N LYS A 106 9.56 -3.96 -1.97
CA LYS A 106 10.88 -3.61 -2.51
C LYS A 106 10.97 -2.14 -2.90
N ILE A 107 9.90 -1.57 -3.46
CA ILE A 107 9.87 -0.14 -3.77
C ILE A 107 9.85 0.68 -2.47
N CYS A 108 9.07 0.29 -1.46
CA CYS A 108 9.07 0.94 -0.15
C CYS A 108 10.44 0.87 0.54
N GLU A 109 11.15 -0.27 0.44
CA GLU A 109 12.51 -0.44 0.95
C GLU A 109 13.52 0.48 0.27
N ALA A 110 13.37 0.69 -1.04
CA ALA A 110 14.23 1.57 -1.81
C ALA A 110 13.86 3.06 -1.67
N SER A 111 12.62 3.36 -1.30
CA SER A 111 12.12 4.72 -1.14
C SER A 111 12.66 5.39 0.12
N LYS A 112 12.82 6.71 0.03
CA LYS A 112 13.20 7.56 1.19
C LYS A 112 12.01 8.33 1.77
N GLN A 113 10.80 8.12 1.25
CA GLN A 113 9.61 8.82 1.71
C GLN A 113 9.36 8.53 3.20
N LYS A 114 9.12 9.59 3.97
CA LYS A 114 8.72 9.51 5.38
C LYS A 114 7.42 10.26 5.55
N TRP A 115 6.35 9.51 5.76
CA TRP A 115 5.04 10.07 5.98
C TRP A 115 4.68 10.05 7.45
N SER A 116 4.06 11.12 7.91
CA SER A 116 3.51 11.26 9.25
C SER A 116 2.17 11.98 9.15
N GLY A 117 1.33 11.87 10.17
CA GLY A 117 0.02 12.49 10.09
C GLY A 117 -0.86 12.24 11.29
N PHE A 118 -2.12 12.60 11.16
CA PHE A 118 -3.11 12.40 12.20
C PHE A 118 -4.49 12.12 11.60
N TRP A 119 -5.33 11.48 12.40
CA TRP A 119 -6.76 11.36 12.16
C TRP A 119 -7.53 12.21 13.18
N LEU A 120 -8.74 12.61 12.80
CA LEU A 120 -9.69 13.34 13.62
C LEU A 120 -11.02 12.59 13.63
N GLN A 121 -11.62 12.43 14.82
CA GLN A 121 -12.95 11.86 15.02
C GLN A 121 -13.73 12.74 16.01
N GLY A 122 -14.63 13.57 15.50
CA GLY A 122 -15.25 14.62 16.33
C GLY A 122 -14.17 15.52 16.94
N GLN A 123 -14.07 15.54 18.27
CA GLN A 123 -13.05 16.30 19.01
C GLN A 123 -11.77 15.50 19.29
N SER A 124 -11.76 14.19 19.00
CA SER A 124 -10.61 13.33 19.23
C SER A 124 -9.60 13.45 18.09
N LYS A 125 -8.31 13.43 18.42
CA LYS A 125 -7.20 13.43 17.49
C LYS A 125 -6.22 12.33 17.86
N GLY A 126 -5.73 11.58 16.88
CA GLY A 126 -4.67 10.60 17.11
C GLY A 126 -3.61 10.63 16.00
N GLU A 127 -2.38 10.32 16.36
CA GLU A 127 -1.28 10.22 15.40
C GLU A 127 -1.40 8.96 14.54
N MET A 128 -1.02 9.08 13.28
CA MET A 128 -0.85 7.96 12.37
C MET A 128 0.63 7.61 12.30
N LYS A 129 0.96 6.39 12.73
CA LYS A 129 2.33 5.85 12.69
C LYS A 129 2.40 4.80 11.59
N PHE A 130 3.40 4.91 10.72
CA PHE A 130 3.68 3.95 9.67
C PHE A 130 5.10 3.46 9.84
N GLU A 131 5.30 2.16 9.64
CA GLU A 131 6.66 1.63 9.46
C GLU A 131 7.16 2.04 8.07
N LYS A 132 6.31 1.83 7.05
CA LYS A 132 6.55 2.30 5.68
C LYS A 132 5.24 2.82 5.08
N LEU A 133 5.32 3.94 4.37
CA LEU A 133 4.26 4.39 3.49
C LEU A 133 4.88 4.97 2.23
N LEU A 134 4.39 4.51 1.09
CA LEU A 134 4.78 4.94 -0.23
C LEU A 134 3.55 5.48 -0.94
N ILE A 135 3.66 6.72 -1.42
CA ILE A 135 2.69 7.33 -2.32
C ILE A 135 3.44 7.69 -3.60
N THR A 136 2.97 7.12 -4.71
CA THR A 136 3.50 7.36 -6.06
C THR A 136 2.40 7.85 -6.98
N LYS A 137 2.72 8.09 -8.25
CA LYS A 137 1.75 8.51 -9.27
C LYS A 137 0.48 7.65 -9.33
N ASN A 138 0.59 6.33 -9.10
CA ASN A 138 -0.51 5.38 -9.28
C ASN A 138 -0.76 4.44 -8.10
N THR A 139 0.15 4.40 -7.12
CA THR A 139 0.10 3.42 -6.03
C THR A 139 0.21 4.11 -4.68
N VAL A 140 -0.64 3.66 -3.75
CA VAL A 140 -0.48 3.86 -2.32
C VAL A 140 -0.20 2.48 -1.71
N PHE A 141 0.91 2.31 -1.01
CA PHE A 141 1.25 1.05 -0.37
C PHE A 141 2.05 1.29 0.91
N GLY A 142 1.83 0.50 1.94
CA GLY A 142 2.54 0.67 3.20
C GLY A 142 2.17 -0.39 4.23
N ASN A 143 2.78 -0.30 5.40
CA ASN A 143 2.45 -1.13 6.56
C ASN A 143 2.86 -0.41 7.84
N GLY A 144 2.41 -0.96 8.96
CA GLY A 144 2.78 -0.51 10.28
C GLY A 144 2.06 -1.28 11.37
N GLU A 145 2.22 -0.80 12.59
CA GLU A 145 1.58 -1.35 13.78
C GLU A 145 1.19 -0.21 14.71
N ASP A 146 0.03 -0.36 15.33
CA ASP A 146 -0.46 0.53 16.39
C ASP A 146 -1.19 -0.29 17.47
N SER A 147 -1.86 0.39 18.41
CA SER A 147 -2.56 -0.27 19.53
C SER A 147 -3.70 -1.20 19.09
N ILE A 148 -4.19 -1.11 17.86
CA ILE A 148 -5.17 -2.03 17.29
C ILE A 148 -4.46 -3.27 16.74
N GLY A 149 -3.27 -3.12 16.17
CA GLY A 149 -2.39 -4.20 15.74
C GLY A 149 -1.69 -3.92 14.41
N THR A 150 -1.04 -4.95 13.85
CA THR A 150 -0.35 -4.88 12.55
C THR A 150 -1.34 -4.66 11.41
N PHE A 151 -0.97 -3.79 10.46
CA PHE A 151 -1.80 -3.47 9.30
C PHE A 151 -0.99 -3.33 8.01
N ILE A 152 -1.70 -3.49 6.89
CA ILE A 152 -1.24 -3.19 5.53
C ILE A 152 -2.07 -2.04 4.95
N ILE A 153 -1.41 -1.20 4.17
CA ILE A 153 -2.01 -0.16 3.34
C ILE A 153 -1.90 -0.55 1.86
N SER A 154 -3.01 -0.48 1.13
CA SER A 154 -3.03 -0.67 -0.32
C SER A 154 -4.11 0.21 -0.96
N GLY A 155 -3.74 0.89 -2.04
CA GLY A 155 -4.61 1.82 -2.74
C GLY A 155 -3.98 2.38 -3.99
N LYS A 156 -4.64 3.39 -4.54
CA LYS A 156 -4.25 4.04 -5.80
C LYS A 156 -4.39 5.55 -5.69
N VAL A 157 -3.58 6.20 -6.52
CA VAL A 157 -3.74 7.62 -6.85
C VAL A 157 -4.44 7.68 -8.20
N HIS A 158 -5.46 8.51 -8.30
CA HIS A 158 -6.23 8.75 -9.52
C HIS A 158 -5.75 10.06 -10.15
N GLU A 159 -4.99 9.92 -11.24
CA GLU A 159 -4.26 11.03 -11.88
C GLU A 159 -5.17 12.22 -12.28
N ASN A 160 -6.39 11.94 -12.74
CA ASN A 160 -7.27 12.96 -13.32
C ASN A 160 -7.67 14.06 -12.33
N ASN A 161 -7.79 13.72 -11.05
CA ASN A 161 -8.32 14.63 -10.03
C ASN A 161 -7.35 14.87 -8.86
N GLN A 162 -6.11 14.36 -8.95
CA GLN A 162 -5.16 14.33 -7.82
C GLN A 162 -5.78 13.75 -6.54
N THR A 163 -6.76 12.85 -6.68
CA THR A 163 -7.39 12.17 -5.55
C THR A 163 -6.73 10.83 -5.32
N LEU A 164 -6.77 10.33 -4.10
CA LEU A 164 -6.34 8.98 -3.78
C LEU A 164 -7.40 8.25 -2.97
N GLY A 165 -7.37 6.93 -3.08
CA GLY A 165 -8.17 6.03 -2.26
C GLY A 165 -7.30 4.87 -1.80
N PHE A 166 -7.29 4.58 -0.49
CA PHE A 166 -6.58 3.42 0.04
C PHE A 166 -7.32 2.75 1.19
N ARG A 167 -6.97 1.49 1.39
CA ARG A 167 -7.45 0.62 2.45
C ARG A 167 -6.35 0.43 3.47
N LYS A 168 -6.65 0.61 4.76
CA LYS A 168 -5.84 0.15 5.90
C LYS A 168 -6.49 -1.10 6.47
N GLN A 169 -5.97 -2.27 6.13
CA GLN A 169 -6.47 -3.55 6.61
C GLN A 169 -5.64 -4.01 7.82
N TYR A 170 -6.26 -4.09 8.99
CA TYR A 170 -5.65 -4.75 10.14
C TYR A 170 -5.70 -6.26 9.96
N LEU A 171 -4.58 -6.96 10.14
CA LEU A 171 -4.49 -8.39 9.85
C LEU A 171 -5.47 -9.19 10.73
N GLY A 172 -6.39 -9.91 10.08
CA GLY A 172 -7.44 -10.69 10.75
C GLY A 172 -8.53 -9.86 11.45
N LYS A 173 -8.60 -8.55 11.21
CA LYS A 173 -9.56 -7.64 11.86
C LYS A 173 -10.32 -6.78 10.84
N HIS A 174 -10.67 -5.54 11.21
CA HIS A 174 -11.46 -4.63 10.39
C HIS A 174 -10.61 -3.87 9.35
N LEU A 175 -11.33 -3.32 8.39
CA LEU A 175 -10.82 -2.44 7.35
C LEU A 175 -11.20 -0.99 7.65
N VAL A 176 -10.27 -0.07 7.43
CA VAL A 176 -10.53 1.37 7.36
C VAL A 176 -10.28 1.83 5.92
N THR A 177 -11.22 2.57 5.34
CA THR A 177 -11.06 3.16 4.01
C THR A 177 -10.71 4.63 4.16
N TYR A 178 -9.81 5.12 3.31
CA TYR A 178 -9.37 6.51 3.25
C TYR A 178 -9.54 7.03 1.84
N THR A 179 -10.12 8.22 1.70
CA THR A 179 -10.26 8.93 0.43
C THR A 179 -9.87 10.39 0.62
N GLY A 180 -9.06 10.94 -0.27
CA GLY A 180 -8.58 12.31 -0.09
C GLY A 180 -7.98 12.93 -1.34
N GLY A 181 -7.61 14.20 -1.22
CA GLY A 181 -6.89 14.97 -2.23
C GLY A 181 -5.40 15.07 -1.90
N ILE A 182 -4.58 15.07 -2.94
CA ILE A 182 -3.14 15.32 -2.88
C ILE A 182 -2.91 16.80 -3.19
N SER A 183 -2.10 17.46 -2.37
CA SER A 183 -1.71 18.85 -2.56
C SER A 183 -0.22 19.04 -2.28
N ASN A 184 0.24 20.30 -2.32
CA ASN A 184 1.62 20.67 -1.98
C ASN A 184 2.67 19.84 -2.75
N GLN A 185 2.51 19.78 -4.08
CA GLN A 185 3.42 19.03 -4.99
C GLN A 185 3.56 17.53 -4.62
N GLY A 186 2.53 16.93 -4.02
CA GLY A 186 2.56 15.52 -3.61
C GLY A 186 3.04 15.29 -2.18
N LYS A 187 3.24 16.35 -1.39
CA LYS A 187 3.74 16.24 0.00
C LYS A 187 2.64 16.25 1.04
N THR A 188 1.40 16.59 0.68
CA THR A 188 0.28 16.63 1.62
C THR A 188 -0.89 15.84 1.07
N VAL A 189 -1.52 15.04 1.93
CA VAL A 189 -2.78 14.33 1.65
C VAL A 189 -3.77 14.66 2.73
N GLN A 190 -4.97 15.09 2.35
CA GLN A 190 -6.06 15.37 3.28
C GLN A 190 -7.35 14.76 2.77
N GLY A 191 -8.20 14.30 3.69
CA GLY A 191 -9.48 13.74 3.30
C GLY A 191 -10.27 13.13 4.44
N ASP A 192 -11.06 12.14 4.08
CA ASP A 192 -11.98 11.41 4.93
C ASP A 192 -11.52 9.97 5.13
N TRP A 193 -11.82 9.42 6.30
CA TRP A 193 -11.73 8.00 6.56
C TRP A 193 -13.05 7.46 7.07
N ASP A 194 -13.32 6.18 6.80
CA ASP A 194 -14.50 5.48 7.27
C ASP A 194 -14.23 4.02 7.67
N ILE A 195 -15.01 3.52 8.62
CA ILE A 195 -15.09 2.11 9.00
C ILE A 195 -16.52 1.65 8.79
N GLY A 196 -16.74 0.87 7.73
CA GLY A 196 -18.05 0.25 7.44
C GLY A 196 -19.19 1.26 7.27
N GLY A 197 -18.90 2.50 6.88
CA GLY A 197 -19.89 3.56 6.72
C GLY A 197 -20.54 4.10 8.01
N SER A 198 -20.23 3.54 9.19
CA SER A 198 -20.84 3.96 10.47
C SER A 198 -19.96 4.93 11.26
N THR A 199 -18.65 4.80 11.12
CA THR A 199 -17.66 5.58 11.87
C THR A 199 -16.79 6.33 10.89
N THR A 200 -16.79 7.65 10.94
CA THR A 200 -16.08 8.49 9.98
C THR A 200 -15.27 9.59 10.66
N GLY A 201 -14.34 10.17 9.90
CA GLY A 201 -13.57 11.30 10.36
C GLY A 201 -12.67 11.88 9.28
N LYS A 202 -11.85 12.87 9.66
CA LYS A 202 -10.87 13.50 8.77
C LYS A 202 -9.48 12.94 9.01
N PHE A 203 -8.60 13.08 8.03
CA PHE A 203 -7.18 12.79 8.20
C PHE A 203 -6.30 13.77 7.43
N GLU A 204 -5.05 13.87 7.86
CA GLU A 204 -3.99 14.58 7.16
C GLU A 204 -2.69 13.78 7.25
N LEU A 205 -2.00 13.63 6.13
CA LEU A 205 -0.65 13.07 6.02
C LEU A 205 0.28 14.10 5.38
N ASN A 206 1.51 14.16 5.86
CA ASN A 206 2.57 14.99 5.32
C ASN A 206 3.85 14.16 5.10
N CYS A 207 4.45 14.32 3.93
CA CYS A 207 5.78 13.78 3.62
C CYS A 207 6.85 14.77 4.08
N GLN A 208 7.86 14.25 4.79
CA GLN A 208 9.03 15.00 5.25
C GLN A 208 10.11 15.10 4.16
#